data_AF-A0A090QUU7-F1
#
_entry.id   AF-A0A090QUU7-F1
#
_cell.length_a   1.000
_cell.length_b   1.000
_cell.length_c   1.000
_cell.angle_alpha   90.00
_cell.angle_beta   90.00
_cell.angle_gamma   90.00
#
_symmetry.space_group_name_H-M   'P 1'
#
loop_
_entity.id
_entity.type
_entity.pdbx_description
1 polymer ?
#
loop_
_entity_poly.entity_id
_entity_poly.type
_entity_poly.pdbx_seq_one_letter_code
_entity_poly.pdbx_strand_id
1 'polypeptide(L)'
;MFYFGILADDTPPVGLAAFAAAAIAKSDPIRTGIQGFTYDIRTAILPFMFIFNTQLLMMNIDSWWHLMLTVISAIIAMLTFSAATQGWWFTKTKWWEVIALLLITFTLFRPGFWWDKIYPPVHDMPGVLISDAADKLTIGEPLALQVRGENLAGKMISKHVRLPFDETAITPEERIASTG
;
A
#
# COMPACT_ATOMS: atom_id res chain seq x y z
N MET A 1 -8.61 -12.88 -3.26
CA MET A 1 -9.53 -13.63 -4.15
C MET A 1 -10.96 -13.11 -4.08
N PHE A 2 -11.56 -12.92 -2.89
CA PHE A 2 -12.97 -12.52 -2.77
C PHE A 2 -13.32 -11.15 -3.40
N TYR A 3 -12.53 -10.10 -3.15
CA TYR A 3 -12.82 -8.75 -3.65
C TYR A 3 -12.93 -8.66 -5.19
N PHE A 4 -11.86 -9.08 -5.88
CA PHE A 4 -11.84 -9.10 -7.34
C PHE A 4 -12.75 -10.19 -7.93
N GLY A 5 -13.09 -11.23 -7.17
CA GLY A 5 -14.08 -12.24 -7.58
C GLY A 5 -15.48 -11.65 -7.71
N ILE A 6 -15.90 -10.80 -6.76
CA ILE A 6 -17.17 -10.08 -6.84
C ILE A 6 -17.11 -9.01 -7.93
N LEU A 7 -16.02 -8.25 -8.02
CA LEU A 7 -15.85 -7.23 -9.07
C LEU A 7 -15.82 -7.84 -10.49
N ALA A 8 -15.30 -9.06 -10.64
CA ALA A 8 -15.31 -9.79 -11.90
C ALA A 8 -16.73 -10.16 -12.34
N ASP A 9 -17.65 -10.36 -11.40
CA ASP A 9 -19.07 -10.61 -11.69
C ASP A 9 -19.78 -9.39 -12.28
N ASP A 10 -19.18 -8.20 -12.26
CA ASP A 10 -19.73 -6.99 -12.90
C ASP A 10 -19.06 -6.67 -14.25
N THR A 11 -18.08 -7.48 -14.70
CA THR A 11 -17.36 -7.25 -15.96
C THR A 11 -18.16 -7.73 -17.18
N PRO A 12 -18.38 -6.88 -18.21
CA PRO A 12 -18.92 -7.34 -19.48
C PRO A 12 -17.97 -8.32 -20.17
N PRO A 13 -18.47 -9.40 -20.82
CA PRO A 13 -19.87 -9.70 -21.11
C PRO A 13 -20.58 -10.58 -20.05
N VAL A 14 -19.97 -10.87 -18.90
CA VAL A 14 -20.42 -11.93 -17.97
C VAL A 14 -21.36 -11.40 -16.88
N GLY A 15 -21.50 -10.08 -16.73
CA GLY A 15 -22.23 -9.49 -15.61
C GLY A 15 -23.73 -9.75 -15.54
N LEU A 16 -24.14 -10.84 -14.89
CA LEU A 16 -25.53 -11.33 -14.86
C LEU A 16 -26.50 -10.29 -14.31
N ALA A 17 -26.09 -9.48 -13.33
CA ALA A 17 -26.88 -8.40 -12.78
C ALA A 17 -27.23 -7.32 -13.82
N ALA A 18 -26.26 -6.93 -14.65
CA ALA A 18 -26.46 -5.96 -15.73
C ALA A 18 -27.39 -6.50 -16.83
N PHE A 19 -27.34 -7.81 -17.13
CA PHE A 19 -28.25 -8.45 -18.07
C PHE A 19 -29.69 -8.49 -17.56
N ALA A 20 -29.89 -8.80 -16.28
CA ALA A 20 -31.21 -8.75 -15.64
C ALA A 20 -31.77 -7.32 -15.60
N ALA A 21 -30.95 -6.33 -15.23
CA ALA A 21 -31.32 -4.92 -15.24
C ALA A 21 -31.68 -4.44 -16.66
N ALA A 22 -30.93 -4.85 -17.68
CA ALA A 22 -31.20 -4.52 -19.07
C ALA A 22 -32.53 -5.10 -19.57
N ALA A 23 -32.90 -6.32 -19.15
CA ALA A 23 -34.18 -6.94 -19.48
C ALA A 23 -35.38 -6.15 -18.91
N ILE A 24 -35.26 -5.63 -17.68
CA ILE A 24 -36.29 -4.79 -17.05
C ILE A 24 -36.36 -3.42 -17.75
N ALA A 25 -35.20 -2.81 -18.02
CA ALA A 25 -35.10 -1.48 -18.63
C ALA A 25 -35.31 -1.46 -20.15
N LYS A 26 -35.48 -2.62 -20.80
CA LYS A 26 -35.56 -2.78 -22.27
C LYS A 26 -34.39 -2.12 -23.01
N SER A 27 -33.18 -2.30 -22.49
CA SER A 27 -31.94 -1.74 -23.04
C SER A 27 -31.00 -2.84 -23.54
N ASP A 28 -29.96 -2.45 -24.28
CA ASP A 28 -28.91 -3.37 -24.73
C ASP A 28 -28.08 -3.87 -23.51
N PRO A 29 -28.02 -5.18 -23.25
CA PRO A 29 -27.32 -5.72 -22.07
C PRO A 29 -25.84 -5.39 -22.01
N ILE A 30 -25.16 -5.35 -23.17
CA ILE A 30 -23.73 -5.06 -23.24
C ILE A 30 -23.48 -3.58 -22.93
N ARG A 31 -24.28 -2.68 -23.48
CA ARG A 31 -24.17 -1.24 -23.18
C ARG A 31 -24.48 -0.94 -21.72
N THR A 32 -25.51 -1.57 -21.16
CA THR A 32 -25.87 -1.44 -19.75
C THR A 32 -24.75 -1.98 -18.85
N GLY A 33 -24.16 -3.13 -19.19
CA GLY A 33 -23.01 -3.68 -18.48
C GLY A 33 -21.77 -2.77 -18.55
N ILE A 34 -21.42 -2.24 -19.72
CA ILE A 34 -20.30 -1.30 -19.87
C ILE A 34 -20.52 -0.04 -19.02
N GLN A 35 -21.74 0.49 -19.03
CA GLN A 35 -22.07 1.69 -18.26
C GLN A 35 -22.01 1.43 -16.75
N GLY A 36 -22.53 0.29 -16.29
CA GLY A 36 -22.46 -0.16 -14.89
C GLY A 36 -21.02 -0.36 -14.45
N PHE A 37 -20.24 -1.14 -15.19
CA PHE A 37 -18.83 -1.39 -14.92
C PHE A 37 -18.00 -0.10 -14.88
N THR A 38 -18.27 0.86 -15.77
CA THR A 38 -17.58 2.17 -15.77
C THR A 38 -17.88 2.95 -14.49
N TYR A 39 -19.03 2.76 -13.86
CA TYR A 39 -19.33 3.36 -12.55
C TYR A 39 -18.74 2.57 -11.38
N ASP A 40 -18.59 1.26 -11.51
CA ASP A 40 -18.04 0.43 -10.45
C ASP A 40 -16.50 0.41 -10.41
N ILE A 41 -15.81 0.59 -11.54
CA ILE A 41 -14.34 0.52 -11.64
C ILE A 41 -13.61 1.44 -10.64
N ARG A 42 -14.25 2.52 -10.19
CA ARG A 42 -13.71 3.41 -9.13
C ARG A 42 -13.42 2.68 -7.82
N THR A 43 -14.15 1.62 -7.52
CA THR A 43 -13.95 0.81 -6.31
C THR A 43 -12.75 -0.13 -6.47
N ALA A 44 -12.30 -0.43 -7.68
CA ALA A 44 -11.19 -1.35 -7.92
C ALA A 44 -9.85 -0.90 -7.29
N ILE A 45 -9.71 0.39 -6.92
CA ILE A 45 -8.52 0.92 -6.25
C ILE A 45 -8.41 0.52 -4.76
N LEU A 46 -9.54 0.18 -4.11
CA LEU A 46 -9.62 -0.04 -2.66
C LEU A 46 -8.66 -1.12 -2.14
N PRO A 47 -8.49 -2.30 -2.77
CA PRO A 47 -7.55 -3.32 -2.30
C PRO A 47 -6.10 -2.82 -2.35
N PHE A 48 -5.77 -2.02 -3.36
CA PHE A 48 -4.44 -1.45 -3.46
C PHE A 48 -4.20 -0.46 -2.32
N MET A 49 -5.22 0.30 -1.88
CA MET A 49 -5.06 1.21 -0.73
C MET A 49 -4.62 0.46 0.52
N PHE A 50 -5.22 -0.69 0.80
CA PHE A 50 -4.82 -1.50 1.95
C PHE A 50 -3.42 -2.11 1.82
N ILE A 51 -2.96 -2.41 0.60
CA ILE A 51 -1.62 -2.96 0.36
C ILE A 51 -0.54 -1.90 0.57
N PHE A 52 -0.75 -0.68 0.05
CA PHE A 52 0.26 0.39 0.11
C PHE A 52 0.14 1.27 1.34
N ASN A 53 -1.00 1.24 2.03
CA ASN A 53 -1.24 1.97 3.26
C ASN A 53 -1.75 0.99 4.33
N THR A 54 -0.81 0.28 4.96
CA THR A 54 -1.08 -0.69 6.03
C THR A 54 -1.66 -0.04 7.28
N GLN A 55 -1.56 1.29 7.42
CA GLN A 55 -2.17 2.03 8.52
C GLN A 55 -3.71 1.94 8.45
N LEU A 56 -4.29 1.76 7.25
CA LEU A 56 -5.72 1.46 7.11
C LEU A 56 -6.13 0.12 7.73
N LEU A 57 -5.18 -0.80 7.90
CA LEU A 57 -5.37 -2.08 8.61
C LEU A 57 -5.06 -1.96 10.11
N MET A 58 -4.90 -0.73 10.62
CA MET A 58 -4.51 -0.43 12.00
C MET A 58 -3.12 -0.97 12.40
N MET A 59 -2.26 -1.25 11.42
CA MET A 59 -0.86 -1.61 11.67
C MET A 59 0.01 -0.35 11.74
N ASN A 60 0.91 -0.28 12.72
CA ASN A 60 1.84 0.85 12.95
C ASN A 60 1.13 2.20 13.12
N ILE A 61 0.09 2.23 13.98
CA ILE A 61 -0.61 3.45 14.37
C ILE A 61 -0.31 3.78 15.83
N ASP A 62 0.32 4.93 16.05
CA ASP A 62 0.75 5.36 17.39
C ASP A 62 -0.33 6.14 18.16
N SER A 63 -1.34 6.69 17.45
CA SER A 63 -2.33 7.59 18.05
C SER A 63 -3.66 7.59 17.29
N TRP A 64 -4.75 7.87 18.02
CA TRP A 64 -6.08 8.11 17.44
C TRP A 64 -6.07 9.23 16.39
N TRP A 65 -5.23 10.25 16.59
CA TRP A 65 -5.07 11.34 15.62
C TRP A 65 -4.46 10.84 14.30
N HIS A 66 -3.47 9.96 14.39
CA HIS A 66 -2.82 9.35 13.21
C HIS A 66 -3.82 8.48 12.42
N LEU A 67 -4.64 7.69 13.12
CA LEU A 67 -5.72 6.92 12.50
C LEU A 67 -6.71 7.85 11.75
N MET A 68 -7.18 8.90 12.42
CA MET A 68 -8.14 9.83 11.83
C MET A 68 -7.59 10.51 10.57
N LEU A 69 -6.33 10.95 10.60
CA LEU A 69 -5.65 11.51 9.43
C LEU A 69 -5.53 10.51 8.29
N THR A 70 -5.22 9.23 8.60
CA THR A 70 -5.11 8.16 7.60
C THR A 70 -6.45 7.86 6.94
N VAL A 71 -7.53 7.79 7.72
CA VAL A 71 -8.88 7.54 7.20
C VAL A 71 -9.35 8.71 6.32
N ILE A 72 -9.17 9.94 6.78
CA ILE A 72 -9.56 11.14 6.02
C ILE A 72 -8.77 11.24 4.72
N SER A 73 -7.46 11.00 4.75
CA SER A 73 -6.63 11.04 3.54
C SER A 73 -7.04 9.96 2.52
N ALA A 74 -7.37 8.75 2.98
CA ALA A 74 -7.88 7.69 2.12
C ALA A 74 -9.24 8.04 1.50
N ILE A 75 -10.15 8.65 2.25
CA ILE A 75 -11.44 9.13 1.71
C ILE A 75 -11.21 10.18 0.61
N ILE A 76 -10.31 11.15 0.86
CA ILE A 76 -9.97 12.18 -0.14
C ILE A 76 -9.31 11.56 -1.37
N ALA A 77 -8.43 10.56 -1.19
CA ALA A 77 -7.80 9.83 -2.28
C ALA A 77 -8.85 9.09 -3.14
N MET A 78 -9.81 8.40 -2.52
CA MET A 78 -10.90 7.72 -3.23
C MET A 78 -11.79 8.70 -3.99
N LEU A 79 -12.14 9.84 -3.38
CA LEU A 79 -12.94 10.86 -4.04
C LEU A 79 -12.21 11.38 -5.27
N THR A 80 -10.97 11.83 -5.11
CA THR A 80 -10.17 12.39 -6.22
C THR A 80 -9.98 11.39 -7.36
N PHE A 81 -9.80 10.11 -7.03
CA PHE A 81 -9.75 9.02 -8.02
C PHE A 81 -11.07 8.90 -8.77
N SER A 82 -12.21 8.87 -8.05
CA SER A 82 -13.53 8.77 -8.66
C SER A 82 -13.81 9.92 -9.62
N ALA A 83 -13.42 11.16 -9.29
CA ALA A 83 -13.57 12.27 -10.23
C ALA A 83 -12.67 12.15 -11.45
N ALA A 84 -11.42 11.70 -11.24
CA ALA A 84 -10.49 11.51 -12.34
C ALA A 84 -11.01 10.46 -13.33
N THR A 85 -11.57 9.34 -12.84
CA THR A 85 -12.10 8.27 -13.70
C THR A 85 -13.44 8.65 -14.36
N GLN A 86 -14.28 9.46 -13.69
CA GLN A 86 -15.55 9.92 -14.25
C GLN A 86 -15.41 11.17 -15.15
N GLY A 87 -14.28 11.88 -15.09
CA GLY A 87 -14.07 13.15 -15.78
C GLY A 87 -14.97 14.28 -15.27
N TRP A 88 -15.48 14.16 -14.03
CA TRP A 88 -16.40 15.12 -13.43
C TRP A 88 -16.18 15.20 -11.92
N TRP A 89 -15.96 16.41 -11.40
CA TRP A 89 -15.95 16.70 -9.95
C TRP A 89 -17.12 17.61 -9.55
N PHE A 90 -17.00 18.91 -9.74
CA PHE A 90 -18.14 19.86 -9.71
C PHE A 90 -18.55 20.30 -11.12
N THR A 91 -17.55 20.38 -12.01
CA THR A 91 -17.71 20.66 -13.44
C THR A 91 -16.96 19.59 -14.24
N LYS A 92 -17.15 19.58 -15.56
CA LYS A 92 -16.38 18.72 -16.46
C LYS A 92 -14.89 18.97 -16.28
N THR A 93 -14.17 17.92 -15.92
CA THR A 93 -12.74 17.94 -15.66
C THR A 93 -11.98 17.91 -16.98
N LYS A 94 -11.07 18.85 -17.19
CA LYS A 94 -10.21 18.88 -18.38
C LYS A 94 -9.18 17.76 -18.29
N TRP A 95 -8.64 17.32 -19.42
CA TRP A 95 -7.71 16.18 -19.44
C TRP A 95 -6.45 16.38 -18.57
N TRP A 96 -5.94 17.62 -18.46
CA TRP A 96 -4.84 17.94 -17.55
C TRP A 96 -5.26 17.96 -16.07
N GLU A 97 -6.50 18.35 -15.77
CA GLU A 97 -7.06 18.27 -14.41
C GLU A 97 -7.25 16.81 -14.00
N VAL A 98 -7.62 15.93 -14.94
CA VAL A 98 -7.65 14.47 -14.71
C VAL A 98 -6.26 13.97 -14.33
N ILE A 99 -5.22 14.34 -15.08
CA ILE A 99 -3.83 13.96 -14.74
C ILE A 99 -3.43 14.52 -13.37
N ALA A 100 -3.75 15.77 -13.08
CA ALA A 100 -3.47 16.38 -11.78
C ALA A 100 -4.19 15.65 -10.63
N LEU A 101 -5.47 15.29 -10.81
CA LEU A 101 -6.22 14.50 -9.83
C LEU A 101 -5.62 13.11 -9.63
N LEU A 102 -5.21 12.42 -10.69
CA LEU A 102 -4.53 11.13 -10.60
C LEU A 102 -3.21 11.24 -9.84
N LEU A 103 -2.45 12.33 -10.03
CA LEU A 103 -1.22 12.59 -9.28
C LEU A 103 -1.50 12.86 -7.80
N ILE A 104 -2.56 13.61 -7.48
CA ILE A 104 -3.00 13.84 -6.10
C ILE A 104 -3.42 12.53 -5.45
N THR A 105 -4.24 11.73 -6.15
CA THR A 105 -4.63 10.39 -5.70
C THR A 105 -3.39 9.55 -5.41
N PHE A 106 -2.45 9.43 -6.35
CA PHE A 106 -1.22 8.64 -6.18
C PHE A 106 -0.40 9.10 -4.96
N THR A 107 -0.30 10.41 -4.76
CA THR A 107 0.46 11.00 -3.65
C THR A 107 -0.19 10.70 -2.30
N LEU A 108 -1.51 10.82 -2.19
CA LEU A 108 -2.25 10.50 -0.96
C LEU A 108 -2.29 8.98 -0.70
N PHE A 109 -2.30 8.19 -1.77
CA PHE A 109 -2.35 6.76 -1.72
C PHE A 109 -1.02 6.14 -1.23
N ARG A 110 0.10 6.72 -1.64
CA ARG A 110 1.44 6.29 -1.22
C ARG A 110 2.31 7.50 -0.86
N PRO A 111 2.06 8.16 0.28
CA PRO A 111 2.84 9.32 0.72
C PRO A 111 4.32 8.95 0.97
N GLY A 112 4.57 7.72 1.44
CA GLY A 112 5.92 7.17 1.63
C GLY A 112 6.78 7.21 0.36
N PHE A 113 6.19 7.15 -0.84
CA PHE A 113 6.99 7.25 -2.09
C PHE A 113 7.80 8.56 -2.17
N TRP A 114 7.23 9.66 -1.68
CA TRP A 114 7.90 10.95 -1.62
C TRP A 114 8.68 11.12 -0.33
N TRP A 115 8.08 10.71 0.79
CA TRP A 115 8.68 10.87 2.11
C TRP A 115 9.98 10.07 2.26
N ASP A 116 10.03 8.82 1.79
CA ASP A 116 11.20 7.95 1.86
C ASP A 116 12.40 8.49 1.07
N LYS A 117 12.17 9.38 0.09
CA LYS A 117 13.26 10.05 -0.65
C LYS A 117 13.90 11.19 0.15
N ILE A 118 13.14 11.83 1.02
CA ILE A 118 13.59 12.96 1.83
C ILE A 118 14.10 12.46 3.19
N TYR A 119 13.41 11.49 3.78
CA TYR A 119 13.71 10.87 5.05
C TYR A 119 13.68 9.34 4.90
N PRO A 120 14.81 8.71 4.54
CA PRO A 120 14.87 7.27 4.33
C PRO A 120 14.51 6.50 5.61
N PRO A 121 13.66 5.45 5.52
CA PRO A 121 13.28 4.66 6.69
C PRO A 121 14.41 3.78 7.24
N VAL A 122 15.50 3.60 6.47
CA VAL A 122 16.68 2.82 6.87
C VAL A 122 17.90 3.74 6.84
N HIS A 123 18.59 3.83 7.96
CA HIS A 123 19.87 4.53 8.06
C HIS A 123 20.99 3.50 8.18
N ASP A 124 21.92 3.51 7.23
CA ASP A 124 23.11 2.66 7.27
C ASP A 124 24.00 3.10 8.43
N MET A 125 24.00 2.33 9.51
CA MET A 125 24.86 2.56 10.68
C MET A 125 26.14 1.74 10.58
N PRO A 126 27.32 2.28 10.97
CA PRO A 126 28.54 1.49 11.05
C PRO A 126 28.37 0.28 11.97
N GLY A 127 28.86 -0.89 11.55
CA GLY A 127 28.76 -2.15 12.32
C GLY A 127 29.49 -2.16 13.68
N VAL A 128 30.11 -1.05 14.08
CA VAL A 128 30.67 -0.87 15.43
C VAL A 128 29.57 -0.49 16.44
N LEU A 129 28.45 0.08 15.96
CA LEU A 129 27.33 0.55 16.78
C LEU A 129 26.15 -0.44 16.79
N ILE A 130 26.42 -1.75 16.64
CA ILE A 130 25.36 -2.77 16.60
C ILE A 130 24.60 -2.85 17.92
N SER A 131 25.27 -2.66 19.06
CA SER A 131 24.64 -2.58 20.39
C SER A 131 23.66 -1.41 20.48
N ASP A 132 24.08 -0.23 20.02
CA ASP A 132 23.27 1.00 20.06
C ASP A 132 22.11 0.95 19.07
N ALA A 133 22.29 0.24 17.95
CA ALA A 133 21.22 -0.03 16.98
C ALA A 133 20.20 -1.03 17.54
N ALA A 134 20.66 -2.06 18.26
CA ALA A 134 19.81 -3.06 18.91
C ALA A 134 18.99 -2.47 20.08
N ASP A 135 19.51 -1.44 20.76
CA ASP A 135 18.80 -0.69 21.81
C ASP A 135 17.61 0.12 21.27
N LYS A 136 17.73 0.62 20.03
CA LYS A 136 16.70 1.44 19.39
C LYS A 136 15.56 0.62 18.77
N LEU A 137 15.74 -0.69 18.63
CA LEU A 137 14.73 -1.60 18.10
C LEU A 137 13.71 -1.94 19.18
N THR A 138 12.42 -1.92 18.80
CA THR A 138 11.35 -2.39 19.68
C THR A 138 11.36 -3.92 19.77
N ILE A 139 10.82 -4.47 20.86
CA ILE A 139 10.77 -5.91 21.09
C ILE A 139 9.98 -6.57 19.94
N GLY A 140 10.62 -7.48 19.19
CA GLY A 140 10.04 -8.19 18.05
C GLY A 140 10.42 -7.66 16.66
N GLU A 141 11.13 -6.53 16.54
CA GLU A 141 11.64 -6.05 15.24
C GLU A 141 12.98 -6.70 14.90
N PRO A 142 13.12 -7.44 13.77
CA PRO A 142 14.35 -8.16 13.47
C PRO A 142 15.51 -7.22 13.15
N LEU A 143 16.68 -7.51 13.70
CA LEU A 143 17.91 -6.76 13.42
C LEU A 143 18.34 -7.03 11.96
N ALA A 144 18.38 -5.98 11.14
CA ALA A 144 18.86 -6.07 9.76
C ALA A 144 20.37 -5.77 9.69
N LEU A 145 21.17 -6.76 9.29
CA LEU A 145 22.61 -6.64 9.12
C LEU A 145 22.99 -6.81 7.65
N GLN A 146 23.80 -5.89 7.15
CA GLN A 146 24.46 -6.06 5.86
C GLN A 146 25.82 -6.74 6.06
N VAL A 147 25.94 -8.00 5.65
CA VAL A 147 27.17 -8.77 5.75
C VAL A 147 27.87 -8.77 4.39
N ARG A 148 29.15 -8.42 4.36
CA ARG A 148 29.99 -8.49 3.17
C ARG A 148 31.04 -9.58 3.37
N GLY A 149 31.10 -10.53 2.45
CA GLY A 149 32.04 -11.65 2.51
C GLY A 149 32.40 -12.16 1.13
N GLU A 150 33.40 -13.02 1.07
CA GLU A 150 33.83 -13.70 -0.16
C GLU A 150 33.01 -14.99 -0.33
N ASN A 151 32.50 -15.23 -1.53
CA ASN A 151 31.84 -16.50 -1.83
C ASN A 151 32.87 -17.60 -2.17
N LEU A 152 32.41 -18.85 -2.26
CA LEU A 152 33.24 -20.02 -2.63
C LEU A 152 33.96 -19.89 -4.00
N ALA A 153 33.59 -18.90 -4.81
CA ALA A 153 34.17 -18.61 -6.11
C ALA A 153 35.11 -17.39 -6.11
N GLY A 154 35.50 -16.91 -4.93
CA GLY A 154 36.44 -15.79 -4.76
C GLY A 154 35.84 -14.40 -5.07
N LYS A 155 34.51 -14.30 -5.19
CA LYS A 155 33.82 -13.03 -5.48
C LYS A 155 33.28 -12.41 -4.20
N MET A 156 33.61 -11.15 -4.00
CA MET A 156 33.02 -10.33 -2.92
C MET A 156 31.53 -10.14 -3.16
N ILE A 157 30.72 -10.62 -2.23
CA ILE A 157 29.26 -10.49 -2.22
C ILE A 157 28.81 -9.77 -0.95
N SER A 158 27.78 -8.93 -1.09
CA SER A 158 27.08 -8.35 0.04
C SER A 158 25.68 -8.97 0.13
N LYS A 159 25.27 -9.36 1.33
CA LYS A 159 23.95 -9.90 1.63
C LYS A 159 23.35 -9.15 2.81
N HIS A 160 22.05 -8.86 2.72
CA HIS A 160 21.28 -8.39 3.85
C HIS A 160 20.69 -9.60 4.56
N VAL A 161 20.96 -9.73 5.85
CA VAL A 161 20.49 -10.81 6.73
C VAL A 161 19.60 -10.18 7.78
N ARG A 162 18.41 -10.75 8.00
CA ARG A 162 17.53 -10.38 9.11
C ARG A 162 17.69 -11.41 10.20
N LEU A 163 18.11 -10.96 11.37
CA LEU A 163 18.31 -11.81 12.54
C LEU A 163 17.13 -11.57 13.50
N PRO A 164 16.24 -12.55 13.67
CA PRO A 164 15.25 -12.49 14.75
C PRO A 164 15.98 -12.67 16.08
N PHE A 165 15.53 -11.97 17.13
CA PHE A 165 16.00 -12.17 18.50
C PHE A 165 14.83 -12.61 19.39
N ASP A 166 15.15 -13.24 20.50
CA ASP A 166 14.15 -13.76 21.44
C ASP A 166 13.36 -12.63 22.11
N GLU A 167 12.05 -12.79 22.26
CA GLU A 167 11.16 -11.82 22.90
C GLU A 167 11.50 -11.59 24.38
N THR A 168 12.24 -12.52 25.01
CA THR A 168 12.69 -12.44 26.40
C THR A 168 13.99 -11.65 26.60
N ALA A 169 14.69 -11.27 25.52
CA ALA A 169 15.96 -10.55 25.60
C ALA A 169 15.75 -9.03 25.82
N ILE A 170 16.06 -8.57 27.03
CA ILE A 170 15.83 -7.18 27.45
C ILE A 170 17.04 -6.30 27.14
N THR A 171 18.26 -6.83 27.25
CA THR A 171 19.51 -6.07 27.02
C THR A 171 20.05 -6.23 25.58
N PRO A 172 20.79 -5.24 25.05
CA PRO A 172 21.38 -5.31 23.70
C PRO A 172 22.28 -6.52 23.47
N GLU A 173 23.06 -6.86 24.49
CA GLU A 173 24.01 -7.97 24.44
C GLU A 173 23.26 -9.32 24.41
N GLU A 174 22.19 -9.47 25.20
CA GLU A 174 21.30 -10.65 25.15
C GLU A 174 20.57 -10.76 23.82
N ARG A 175 20.11 -9.64 23.26
CA ARG A 175 19.45 -9.62 21.94
C ARG A 175 20.39 -10.12 20.87
N ILE A 176 21.61 -9.59 20.81
CA ILE A 176 22.64 -10.04 19.86
C ILE A 176 23.00 -11.51 20.10
N ALA A 177 23.16 -11.93 21.36
CA ALA A 177 23.49 -13.32 21.70
C ALA A 177 22.39 -14.32 21.32
N SER A 178 21.11 -13.92 21.39
CA SER A 178 19.96 -14.76 21.01
C SER A 178 19.77 -14.91 19.50
N THR A 179 20.51 -14.17 18.68
CA THR A 179 20.43 -14.29 17.21
C THR A 179 21.23 -15.48 16.63
N GLY A 180 21.90 -16.26 17.48
CA GLY A 180 22.80 -17.37 17.13
C GLY A 180 22.34 -18.73 17.63
#